data_AF-A0A960J2J5-F1
#
_entry.id   AF-A0A960J2J5-F1
#
_cell.length_a   1.000
_cell.length_b   1.000
_cell.length_c   1.000
_cell.angle_alpha   90.00
_cell.angle_beta   90.00
_cell.angle_gamma   90.00
#
_symmetry.space_group_name_H-M   'P 1'
#
loop_
_entity.id
_entity.type
_entity.pdbx_description
1 polymer ?
#
loop_
_entity_poly.entity_id
_entity_poly.type
_entity_poly.pdbx_seq_one_letter_code
_entity_poly.pdbx_strand_id
1 'polypeptide(L)'
;GFIDVHTHYDAQILWDGDLTPSSWHGVTSVVMGNCGFGVAPTHPEHRDTIVRTFENVEGMSADALEQGIDWCFESFPEYLAALDARDKRLNVAAFLGHTPLRLWVLGGEERAATADEVAAMEDL
;
A
#
# COMPACT_ATOMS: atom_id res chain seq x y z
N GLY A 1 -3.89 15.48 17.64
CA GLY A 1 -2.45 15.48 17.39
C GLY A 1 -2.21 15.90 15.96
N PHE A 2 -0.99 15.70 15.47
CA PHE A 2 -0.63 16.05 14.10
C PHE A 2 -1.27 15.10 13.09
N ILE A 3 -1.46 15.59 11.87
CA ILE A 3 -1.86 14.80 10.71
C ILE A 3 -0.64 14.71 9.82
N ASP A 4 -0.10 13.49 9.69
CA ASP A 4 0.95 13.23 8.73
C ASP A 4 0.30 12.93 7.37
N VAL A 5 0.40 13.87 6.44
CA VAL A 5 -0.29 13.81 5.15
C VAL A 5 0.48 13.00 4.11
N HIS A 6 1.69 12.52 4.43
CA HIS A 6 2.55 11.87 3.47
C HIS A 6 3.36 10.73 4.11
N THR A 7 2.76 9.55 4.13
CA THR A 7 3.39 8.35 4.70
C THR A 7 3.41 7.20 3.70
N HIS A 8 4.29 6.24 3.97
CA HIS A 8 4.45 4.97 3.24
C HIS A 8 4.24 3.77 4.17
N TYR A 9 3.26 3.88 5.08
CA TYR A 9 2.94 2.81 6.05
C TYR A 9 2.05 1.71 5.48
N ASP A 10 1.78 1.71 4.18
CA ASP A 10 0.89 0.78 3.49
C ASP A 10 1.22 -0.69 3.78
N ALA A 11 2.50 -1.03 3.86
CA ALA A 11 2.97 -2.33 4.31
C ALA A 11 3.01 -2.40 5.85
N GLN A 12 3.66 -1.42 6.49
CA GLN A 12 3.97 -1.44 7.93
C GLN A 12 2.74 -1.60 8.83
N ILE A 13 1.61 -0.99 8.46
CA ILE A 13 0.37 -1.06 9.24
C ILE A 13 -0.14 -2.51 9.41
N LEU A 14 0.31 -3.45 8.57
CA LEU A 14 -0.09 -4.85 8.64
C LEU A 14 0.60 -5.63 9.78
N TRP A 15 1.75 -5.17 10.28
CA TRP A 15 2.45 -5.79 11.41
C TRP A 15 2.66 -4.85 12.61
N ASP A 16 2.64 -3.53 12.41
CA ASP A 16 2.75 -2.51 13.45
C ASP A 16 1.50 -1.61 13.48
N GLY A 17 0.47 -2.06 14.21
CA GLY A 17 -0.76 -1.30 14.41
C GLY A 17 -0.58 0.00 15.23
N ASP A 18 0.56 0.14 15.91
CA ASP A 18 0.88 1.34 16.69
C ASP A 18 1.50 2.46 15.84
N LEU A 19 1.97 2.14 14.62
CA LEU A 19 2.73 3.05 13.74
C LEU A 19 3.71 3.90 14.56
N THR A 20 4.56 3.22 15.31
CA THR A 20 5.42 3.84 16.33
C THR A 20 6.30 4.98 15.83
N PRO A 21 6.79 5.00 14.56
CA PRO A 21 7.53 6.16 14.06
C PRO A 21 6.71 7.45 14.03
N SER A 22 5.37 7.38 13.99
CA SER A 22 4.48 8.54 14.02
C SER A 22 3.83 8.73 15.39
N SER A 23 3.27 7.70 16.01
CA SER A 23 2.50 7.84 17.26
C SER A 23 3.33 8.37 18.42
N TRP A 24 4.62 8.00 18.50
CA TRP A 24 5.53 8.48 19.53
C TRP A 24 5.90 9.96 19.38
N HIS A 25 5.64 10.54 18.21
CA HIS A 25 5.96 11.93 17.87
C HIS A 25 4.72 12.84 17.81
N GLY A 26 3.59 12.39 18.38
CA GLY A 26 2.37 13.20 18.53
C GLY A 26 1.44 13.22 17.32
N VAL A 27 1.72 12.40 16.30
CA VAL A 27 0.84 12.17 15.16
C VAL A 27 -0.37 11.33 15.62
N THR A 28 -1.57 11.73 15.21
CA THR A 28 -2.82 11.03 15.51
C THR A 28 -3.56 10.54 14.28
N SER A 29 -3.15 11.00 13.09
CA SER A 29 -3.72 10.56 11.82
C SER A 29 -2.62 10.50 10.76
N VAL A 30 -2.66 9.48 9.92
CA VAL A 30 -1.75 9.32 8.78
C VAL A 30 -2.54 9.19 7.48
N VAL A 31 -1.95 9.67 6.40
CA VAL A 31 -2.41 9.42 5.03
C VAL A 31 -1.32 8.63 4.32
N MET A 32 -1.66 7.42 3.86
CA MET A 32 -0.76 6.51 3.15
C MET A 32 -1.17 6.32 1.68
N GLY A 33 -0.42 5.55 0.90
CA GLY A 33 -0.64 5.39 -0.54
C GLY A 33 -0.05 6.54 -1.37
N ASN A 34 1.01 7.17 -0.85
CA ASN A 34 1.64 8.33 -1.48
C ASN A 34 2.58 7.93 -2.63
N CYS A 35 2.93 8.91 -3.47
CA CYS A 35 3.86 8.77 -4.61
C CYS A 35 3.45 7.67 -5.62
N GLY A 36 2.17 7.28 -5.62
CA GLY A 36 1.66 6.19 -6.44
C GLY A 36 1.97 4.80 -5.89
N PHE A 37 2.60 4.67 -4.72
CA PHE A 37 2.86 3.37 -4.09
C PHE A 37 1.66 2.87 -3.29
N GLY A 38 1.68 1.58 -3.01
CA GLY A 38 0.69 0.88 -2.22
C GLY A 38 0.91 -0.63 -2.32
N VAL A 39 0.36 -1.37 -1.37
CA VAL A 39 0.39 -2.85 -1.38
C VAL A 39 -0.83 -3.46 -2.06
N ALA A 40 -1.84 -2.66 -2.38
CA ALA A 40 -3.07 -3.11 -3.03
C ALA A 40 -3.47 -2.16 -4.18
N PRO A 41 -4.12 -2.66 -5.23
CA PRO A 41 -4.44 -4.07 -5.48
C PRO A 41 -3.21 -4.87 -5.96
N THR A 42 -3.10 -6.15 -5.58
CA THR A 42 -1.95 -7.00 -5.93
C THR A 42 -2.35 -8.46 -6.08
N HIS A 43 -2.22 -9.00 -7.29
CA HIS A 43 -2.35 -10.44 -7.53
C HIS A 43 -1.23 -11.24 -6.87
N PRO A 44 -1.45 -12.51 -6.48
CA PRO A 44 -0.44 -13.34 -5.83
C PRO A 44 0.91 -13.42 -6.57
N GLU A 45 0.88 -13.49 -7.90
CA GLU A 45 2.06 -13.53 -8.76
C GLU A 45 2.89 -12.23 -8.77
N HIS A 46 2.29 -11.10 -8.37
CA HIS A 46 2.92 -9.78 -8.39
C HIS A 46 3.44 -9.32 -7.01
N ARG A 47 3.24 -10.12 -5.95
CA ARG A 47 3.61 -9.75 -4.56
C ARG A 47 5.10 -9.51 -4.39
N ASP A 48 5.95 -10.33 -5.00
CA ASP A 48 7.41 -10.12 -4.99
C ASP A 48 7.77 -8.79 -5.65
N THR A 49 7.15 -8.43 -6.78
CA THR A 49 7.37 -7.14 -7.44
C THR A 49 7.02 -5.96 -6.53
N ILE A 50 5.92 -6.04 -5.79
CA ILE A 50 5.53 -5.01 -4.81
C ILE A 50 6.56 -4.93 -3.68
N VAL A 51 6.98 -6.07 -3.11
CA VAL A 51 8.01 -6.10 -2.06
C VAL A 51 9.30 -5.45 -2.54
N ARG A 52 9.78 -5.81 -3.74
CA ARG A 52 10.98 -5.22 -4.34
C ARG A 52 10.82 -3.73 -4.63
N THR A 53 9.61 -3.27 -4.92
CA THR A 53 9.34 -1.84 -5.12
C THR A 53 9.54 -1.06 -3.82
N PHE A 54 8.96 -1.52 -2.71
CA PHE A 54 9.16 -0.90 -1.39
C PHE A 54 10.61 -1.00 -0.90
N GLU A 55 11.29 -2.12 -1.17
CA GLU A 55 12.72 -2.28 -0.85
C GLU A 55 13.57 -1.23 -1.58
N ASN A 56 13.39 -1.08 -2.89
CA ASN A 56 14.23 -0.21 -3.71
C ASN A 56 13.95 1.28 -3.50
N VAL A 57 12.69 1.66 -3.24
CA VAL A 57 12.30 3.08 -3.15
C VAL A 57 12.24 3.59 -1.72
N GLU A 58 11.59 2.85 -0.82
CA GLU A 58 11.41 3.25 0.58
C GLU A 58 12.54 2.74 1.49
N GLY A 59 13.48 1.96 0.95
CA GLY A 59 14.61 1.41 1.70
C GLY A 59 14.18 0.42 2.79
N MET A 60 12.98 -0.16 2.65
CA MET A 60 12.45 -1.14 3.59
C MET A 60 13.17 -2.49 3.41
N SER A 61 13.35 -3.23 4.50
CA SER A 61 13.93 -4.58 4.41
C SER A 61 12.95 -5.53 3.70
N ALA A 62 13.40 -6.19 2.63
CA ALA A 62 12.60 -7.24 1.97
C ALA A 62 12.19 -8.34 2.94
N ASP A 63 13.11 -8.84 3.79
CA ASP A 63 12.80 -9.85 4.80
C ASP A 63 11.67 -9.41 5.75
N ALA A 64 11.65 -8.13 6.14
CA ALA A 64 10.60 -7.58 6.98
C ALA A 64 9.26 -7.46 6.22
N LEU A 65 9.29 -7.06 4.95
CA LEU A 65 8.10 -6.98 4.09
C LEU A 65 7.51 -8.37 3.85
N GLU A 66 8.34 -9.36 3.52
CA GLU A 66 7.91 -10.75 3.26
C GLU A 66 7.27 -11.41 4.49
N GLN A 67 7.79 -11.11 5.69
CA GLN A 67 7.25 -11.64 6.96
C GLN A 67 6.06 -10.82 7.49
N GLY A 68 6.07 -9.50 7.26
CA GLY A 68 5.13 -8.57 7.86
C GLY A 68 3.87 -8.33 7.05
N ILE A 69 3.95 -8.42 5.70
CA ILE A 69 2.77 -8.27 4.86
C ILE A 69 1.95 -9.56 4.90
N ASP A 70 0.88 -9.51 5.67
CA ASP A 70 -0.18 -10.52 5.64
C ASP A 70 -1.10 -10.27 4.45
N TRP A 71 -0.86 -11.00 3.36
CA TRP A 71 -1.61 -10.91 2.10
C TRP A 71 -3.02 -11.53 2.19
N CYS A 72 -3.83 -11.07 3.14
CA CYS A 72 -5.23 -11.44 3.34
C CYS A 72 -6.20 -10.67 2.41
N PHE A 73 -5.68 -10.01 1.39
CA PHE A 73 -6.40 -9.22 0.39
C PHE A 73 -5.74 -9.38 -0.98
N GLU A 74 -6.52 -9.12 -2.04
CA GLU A 74 -5.99 -8.89 -3.38
C GLU A 74 -6.45 -7.53 -3.93
N SER A 75 -7.70 -7.16 -3.68
CA SER A 75 -8.29 -5.89 -4.14
C SER A 75 -8.10 -4.75 -3.13
N PHE A 76 -8.24 -3.51 -3.60
CA PHE A 76 -8.17 -2.33 -2.71
C PHE A 76 -9.29 -2.29 -1.66
N PRO A 77 -10.56 -2.63 -1.99
CA PRO A 77 -11.61 -2.74 -0.97
C PRO A 77 -11.33 -3.81 0.10
N GLU A 78 -10.76 -4.96 -0.29
CA GLU A 78 -10.34 -5.98 0.68
C GLU A 78 -9.21 -5.49 1.57
N TYR A 79 -8.25 -4.74 1.02
CA TYR A 79 -7.20 -4.09 1.81
C TYR A 79 -7.80 -3.11 2.83
N LEU A 80 -8.73 -2.25 2.42
CA LEU A 80 -9.43 -1.35 3.35
C LEU A 80 -10.19 -2.13 4.45
N ALA A 81 -10.86 -3.22 4.09
CA ALA A 81 -11.53 -4.08 5.06
C ALA A 81 -10.54 -4.76 6.03
N ALA A 82 -9.38 -5.21 5.53
CA ALA A 82 -8.31 -5.77 6.34
C ALA A 82 -7.72 -4.73 7.31
N LEU A 83 -7.60 -3.47 6.89
CA LEU A 83 -7.23 -2.38 7.78
C LEU A 83 -8.30 -2.14 8.82
N ASP A 84 -9.58 -2.02 8.43
CA ASP A 84 -10.70 -1.75 9.35
C ASP A 84 -10.84 -2.82 10.44
N ALA A 85 -10.58 -4.08 10.11
CA ALA A 85 -10.61 -5.19 11.06
C ALA A 85 -9.44 -5.21 12.05
N ARG A 86 -8.36 -4.46 11.81
CA ARG A 86 -7.17 -4.41 12.68
C ARG A 86 -7.29 -3.33 13.75
N ASP A 87 -6.77 -3.65 14.93
CA ASP A 87 -6.51 -2.66 15.96
C ASP A 87 -5.45 -1.68 15.47
N LYS A 88 -5.80 -0.39 15.46
CA LYS A 88 -4.94 0.70 14.97
C LYS A 88 -4.91 1.81 16.01
N ARG A 89 -3.71 2.32 16.29
CA ARG A 89 -3.53 3.40 17.27
C ARG A 89 -3.83 4.78 16.71
N LEU A 90 -3.68 4.96 15.40
CA LEU A 90 -3.89 6.22 14.69
C LEU A 90 -5.11 6.09 13.78
N ASN A 91 -5.71 7.23 13.42
CA ASN A 91 -6.63 7.28 12.29
C ASN A 91 -5.82 7.06 11.00
N VAL A 92 -6.36 6.28 10.08
CA VAL A 92 -5.69 5.95 8.82
C VAL A 92 -6.59 6.32 7.66
N ALA A 93 -6.03 7.02 6.68
CA ALA A 93 -6.59 7.20 5.36
C ALA A 93 -5.60 6.66 4.32
N ALA A 94 -6.09 6.12 3.22
CA ALA A 94 -5.26 5.54 2.17
C ALA A 94 -5.69 6.06 0.80
N PHE A 95 -4.72 6.47 -0.02
CA PHE A 95 -4.90 6.61 -1.45
C PHE A 95 -4.70 5.27 -2.15
N LEU A 96 -5.36 5.09 -3.29
CA LEU A 96 -5.07 4.00 -4.22
C LEU A 96 -3.81 4.35 -5.02
N GLY A 97 -2.75 3.55 -4.86
CA GLY A 97 -1.49 3.75 -5.55
C GLY A 97 -1.58 3.46 -7.04
N HIS A 98 -1.04 4.34 -7.90
CA HIS A 98 -0.99 4.10 -9.34
C HIS A 98 -0.09 2.92 -9.73
N THR A 99 1.01 2.67 -9.01
CA THR A 99 1.94 1.56 -9.25
C THR A 99 1.26 0.19 -9.12
N PRO A 100 0.61 -0.17 -7.98
CA PRO A 100 -0.11 -1.43 -7.88
C PRO A 100 -1.31 -1.50 -8.84
N LEU A 101 -2.03 -0.38 -9.06
CA LEU A 101 -3.12 -0.31 -10.03
C LEU A 101 -2.65 -0.63 -11.47
N ARG A 102 -1.52 -0.06 -11.88
CA ARG A 102 -0.94 -0.30 -13.20
C ARG A 102 -0.42 -1.73 -13.31
N LEU A 103 0.24 -2.24 -12.27
CA LEU A 103 0.73 -3.62 -12.23
C LEU A 103 -0.42 -4.63 -12.33
N TRP A 104 -1.55 -4.33 -11.68
CA TRP A 104 -2.77 -5.13 -11.75
C TRP A 104 -3.32 -5.25 -13.17
N VAL A 105 -3.40 -4.13 -13.91
CA VAL A 105 -4.00 -4.13 -15.25
C VAL A 105 -3.01 -4.50 -16.37
N LEU A 106 -1.75 -4.04 -16.28
CA LEU A 106 -0.75 -4.20 -17.35
C LEU A 106 0.27 -5.31 -17.09
N GLY A 107 0.28 -5.94 -15.90
CA GLY A 107 1.22 -7.03 -15.59
C GLY A 107 2.70 -6.61 -15.56
N GLY A 108 2.99 -5.32 -15.39
CA GLY A 108 4.36 -4.79 -15.29
C GLY A 108 4.97 -4.36 -16.62
N GLU A 109 4.19 -4.26 -17.69
CA GLU A 109 4.71 -3.80 -18.98
C GLU A 109 5.08 -2.30 -19.00
N GLU A 110 6.33 -1.99 -19.36
CA GLU A 110 6.86 -0.63 -19.50
C GLU A 110 6.46 0.01 -20.84
N ARG A 111 5.17 0.28 -21.00
CA ARG A 111 4.61 1.00 -22.17
C ARG A 111 3.49 1.92 -21.74
N ALA A 112 2.95 2.73 -22.67
CA ALA A 112 1.71 3.45 -22.43
C ALA A 112 0.53 2.48 -22.25
N ALA A 113 -0.41 2.82 -21.36
CA ALA A 113 -1.67 2.10 -21.25
C ALA A 113 -2.55 2.41 -22.47
N THR A 114 -3.23 1.40 -22.99
CA THR A 114 -4.26 1.56 -24.01
C THR A 114 -5.51 2.20 -23.39
N ALA A 115 -6.44 2.66 -24.24
CA ALA A 115 -7.69 3.24 -23.76
C ALA A 115 -8.52 2.26 -22.91
N ASP A 116 -8.53 0.98 -23.29
CA ASP A 116 -9.26 -0.06 -22.57
C ASP A 116 -8.62 -0.37 -21.21
N GLU A 117 -7.28 -0.33 -21.12
CA GLU A 117 -6.56 -0.50 -19.85
C GLU A 117 -6.73 0.72 -18.93
N VAL A 118 -6.82 1.93 -19.49
CA VAL A 118 -7.15 3.12 -18.70
C VAL A 118 -8.56 3.00 -18.12
N ALA A 119 -9.55 2.60 -18.94
CA ALA A 119 -10.91 2.36 -18.46
C ALA A 119 -10.95 1.27 -17.37
N ALA A 120 -10.20 0.18 -17.55
CA ALA A 120 -10.08 -0.86 -16.53
C ALA A 120 -9.45 -0.37 -15.21
N MET A 121 -8.49 0.56 -15.28
CA MET A 121 -7.93 1.20 -14.08
C MET A 121 -8.91 2.18 -13.41
N GLU A 122 -9.80 2.82 -14.16
CA GLU A 122 -10.82 3.75 -13.63
C GLU A 122 -11.96 3.01 -12.90
N ASP A 123 -12.25 1.77 -13.29
CA ASP A 123 -13.31 0.94 -12.70
C ASP A 123 -12.92 0.23 -11.39
N LEU A 124 -11.65 0.33 -10.97
CA LEU A 124 -11.08 -0.28 -9.75
C LEU A 124 -11.11 0.66 -8.54
#